data_AF-A0A3A4WZT5-F1
#
_entry.id   AF-A0A3A4WZT5-F1
#
_cell.length_a   1.000
_cell.length_b   1.000
_cell.length_c   1.000
_cell.angle_alpha   90.00
_cell.angle_beta   90.00
_cell.angle_gamma   90.00
#
_symmetry.space_group_name_H-M   'P 1'
#
loop_
_entity.id
_entity.type
_entity.pdbx_description
1 polymer ?
#
loop_
_entity_poly.entity_id
_entity_poly.type
_entity_poly.pdbx_seq_one_letter_code
_entity_poly.pdbx_strand_id
1 'polypeptide(L)'
;MPIESRAVYFEKPGHENTERTLQLANARADELAVKTVVVASGSGATGAKAAEIFKGKNIVVVAGAVGYQEPNTHRMKEEHRSVIEGSGGKVLFAGHAFGMMGRAVNRKFGAIQIDELIAHVLRIFCQGVKVGCEISCMAA
;
A
#
# COMPACT_ATOMS: atom_id res chain seq x y z
N MET A 1 19.64 -9.65 24.91
CA MET A 1 20.19 -10.30 23.70
C MET A 1 19.79 -9.46 22.50
N PRO A 2 20.70 -9.16 21.57
CA PRO A 2 20.34 -8.43 20.35
C PRO A 2 19.41 -9.28 19.47
N ILE A 3 18.50 -8.61 18.76
CA ILE A 3 17.69 -9.22 17.69
C ILE A 3 18.28 -8.76 16.37
N GLU A 4 18.69 -9.70 15.53
CA GLU A 4 19.24 -9.44 14.20
C GLU A 4 18.18 -9.71 13.12
N SER A 5 18.23 -8.95 12.02
CA SER A 5 17.35 -9.17 10.87
C SER A 5 18.00 -8.72 9.57
N ARG A 6 17.62 -9.38 8.47
CA ARG A 6 18.10 -9.06 7.13
C ARG A 6 17.31 -7.91 6.52
N ALA A 7 18.01 -6.95 5.90
CA ALA A 7 17.44 -5.94 5.02
C ALA A 7 17.94 -6.13 3.58
N VAL A 8 17.13 -5.71 2.60
CA VAL A 8 17.48 -5.70 1.18
C VAL A 8 17.25 -4.30 0.65
N TYR A 9 18.25 -3.76 -0.07
CA TYR A 9 18.19 -2.48 -0.73
C TYR A 9 18.14 -2.69 -2.23
N PHE A 10 17.17 -2.06 -2.89
CA PHE A 10 17.09 -2.03 -4.34
C PHE A 10 17.87 -0.83 -4.86
N GLU A 11 18.66 -1.03 -5.92
CA GLU A 11 19.45 0.04 -6.52
C GLU A 11 18.58 1.14 -7.14
N LYS A 12 17.41 0.76 -7.69
CA LYS A 12 16.47 1.67 -8.33
C LYS A 12 15.06 1.46 -7.79
N PRO A 13 14.24 2.52 -7.68
CA PRO A 13 12.83 2.40 -7.37
C PRO A 13 12.05 1.95 -8.61
N GLY A 14 10.94 1.23 -8.42
CA GLY A 14 10.03 0.94 -9.53
C GLY A 14 9.27 -0.38 -9.40
N HIS A 15 8.44 -0.66 -10.41
CA HIS A 15 7.55 -1.82 -10.45
C HIS A 15 8.29 -3.14 -10.67
N GLU A 16 9.50 -3.08 -11.22
CA GLU A 16 10.41 -4.22 -11.39
C GLU A 16 10.72 -4.91 -10.07
N ASN A 17 10.68 -4.18 -8.95
CA ASN A 17 10.95 -4.71 -7.62
C ASN A 17 9.72 -5.37 -6.98
N THR A 18 8.53 -5.28 -7.60
CA THR A 18 7.26 -5.67 -6.95
C THR A 18 7.28 -7.12 -6.49
N GLU A 19 7.58 -8.05 -7.40
CA GLU A 19 7.55 -9.48 -7.08
C GLU A 19 8.57 -9.83 -5.99
N ARG A 20 9.80 -9.34 -6.13
CA ARG A 20 10.84 -9.56 -5.13
C ARG A 20 10.47 -8.98 -3.76
N THR A 21 9.85 -7.81 -3.73
CA THR A 21 9.36 -7.17 -2.50
C THR A 21 8.30 -8.02 -1.83
N LEU A 22 7.31 -8.54 -2.58
CA LEU A 22 6.27 -9.40 -2.02
C LEU A 22 6.85 -10.71 -1.47
N GLN A 23 7.80 -11.33 -2.17
CA GLN A 23 8.47 -12.54 -1.70
C GLN A 23 9.25 -12.31 -0.39
N LEU A 24 10.01 -11.21 -0.31
CA LEU A 24 10.77 -10.85 0.90
C LEU A 24 9.84 -10.55 2.08
N ALA A 25 8.74 -9.84 1.83
CA ALA A 25 7.73 -9.56 2.84
C ALA A 25 7.02 -10.84 3.31
N ASN A 26 6.72 -11.78 2.41
CA ASN A 26 6.10 -13.05 2.79
C ASN A 26 7.01 -13.90 3.67
N ALA A 27 8.29 -14.03 3.29
CA ALA A 27 9.28 -14.73 4.11
C ALA A 27 9.38 -14.13 5.52
N ARG A 28 9.41 -12.80 5.62
CA ARG A 28 9.44 -12.11 6.91
C ARG A 28 8.14 -12.28 7.71
N ALA A 29 6.99 -12.29 7.02
CA ALA A 29 5.71 -12.54 7.66
C ALA A 29 5.64 -13.96 8.23
N ASP A 30 6.20 -14.96 7.53
CA ASP A 30 6.29 -16.34 8.02
C ASP A 30 7.18 -16.45 9.26
N GLU A 31 8.37 -15.84 9.25
CA GLU A 31 9.29 -15.80 10.40
C GLU A 31 8.65 -15.18 11.65
N LEU A 32 7.79 -14.18 11.47
CA LEU A 32 7.16 -13.43 12.56
C LEU A 32 5.74 -13.92 12.89
N ALA A 33 5.26 -14.98 12.23
CA ALA A 33 3.88 -15.45 12.32
C ALA A 33 2.82 -14.34 12.09
N VAL A 34 3.11 -13.41 11.18
CA VAL A 34 2.20 -12.33 10.79
C VAL A 34 1.10 -12.92 9.89
N LYS A 35 -0.15 -12.76 10.34
CA LYS A 35 -1.33 -13.31 9.66
C LYS A 35 -2.01 -12.34 8.71
N THR A 36 -1.73 -11.05 8.81
CA THR A 36 -2.41 -10.01 8.03
C THR A 36 -1.40 -9.20 7.23
N VAL A 37 -1.67 -9.03 5.95
CA VAL A 37 -0.83 -8.32 4.99
C VAL A 37 -1.65 -7.23 4.33
N VAL A 38 -1.17 -5.99 4.42
CA VAL A 38 -1.80 -4.83 3.78
C VAL A 38 -0.97 -4.41 2.58
N VAL A 39 -1.61 -4.25 1.42
CA VAL A 39 -0.93 -3.99 0.14
C VAL A 39 -1.59 -2.83 -0.59
N ALA A 40 -0.81 -1.84 -1.02
CA ALA A 40 -1.30 -0.78 -1.88
C ALA A 40 -1.41 -1.28 -3.33
N SER A 41 -2.57 -1.10 -3.96
CA SER A 41 -2.77 -1.50 -5.36
C SER A 41 -3.92 -0.74 -6.02
N GLY A 42 -3.60 0.32 -6.76
CA GLY A 42 -4.61 1.15 -7.43
C GLY A 42 -5.35 0.42 -8.56
N SER A 43 -4.62 -0.25 -9.45
CA SER A 43 -5.23 -1.02 -10.55
C SER A 43 -5.71 -2.42 -10.14
N GLY A 44 -5.23 -2.92 -9.00
CA GLY A 44 -5.43 -4.30 -8.57
C GLY A 44 -4.28 -5.25 -8.89
N ALA A 45 -3.39 -4.93 -9.85
CA ALA A 45 -2.36 -5.85 -10.32
C ALA A 45 -1.42 -6.36 -9.20
N THR A 46 -0.94 -5.47 -8.32
CA THR A 46 -0.09 -5.85 -7.18
C THR A 46 -0.86 -6.64 -6.14
N GLY A 47 -2.12 -6.27 -5.90
CA GLY A 47 -3.03 -6.99 -5.00
C GLY A 47 -3.30 -8.43 -5.46
N ALA A 48 -3.52 -8.64 -6.75
CA ALA A 48 -3.69 -9.98 -7.33
C ALA A 48 -2.41 -10.82 -7.19
N LYS A 49 -1.24 -10.25 -7.44
CA LYS A 49 0.04 -10.94 -7.18
C LYS A 49 0.23 -11.28 -5.70
N ALA A 50 -0.16 -10.37 -4.81
CA ALA A 50 -0.09 -10.61 -3.38
C ALA A 50 -1.05 -11.73 -2.95
N ALA A 51 -2.25 -11.81 -3.52
CA ALA A 51 -3.20 -12.89 -3.26
C ALA A 51 -2.58 -14.28 -3.48
N GLU A 52 -1.78 -14.42 -4.53
CA GLU A 52 -1.08 -15.67 -4.83
C GLU A 52 0.13 -15.94 -3.92
N ILE A 53 0.93 -14.90 -3.62
CA ILE A 53 2.18 -15.05 -2.85
C ILE A 53 1.89 -15.28 -1.36
N PHE A 54 0.90 -14.60 -0.80
CA PHE A 54 0.57 -14.66 0.63
C PHE A 54 -0.59 -15.61 0.92
N LYS A 55 -0.72 -16.70 0.14
CA LYS A 55 -1.76 -17.73 0.35
C LYS A 55 -1.82 -18.18 1.81
N GLY A 56 -3.03 -18.25 2.35
CA GLY A 56 -3.29 -18.59 3.75
C GLY A 56 -3.17 -17.43 4.75
N LYS A 57 -2.83 -16.22 4.31
CA LYS A 57 -2.86 -14.99 5.13
C LYS A 57 -4.09 -14.14 4.81
N ASN A 58 -4.48 -13.29 5.75
CA ASN A 58 -5.50 -12.27 5.55
C ASN A 58 -4.92 -11.12 4.71
N ILE A 59 -5.43 -10.91 3.51
CA ILE A 59 -4.91 -9.86 2.61
C ILE A 59 -5.92 -8.71 2.54
N VAL A 60 -5.44 -7.51 2.79
CA VAL A 60 -6.18 -6.25 2.62
C VAL A 60 -5.51 -5.43 1.53
N VAL A 61 -6.19 -5.29 0.40
CA VAL A 61 -5.73 -4.50 -0.74
C VAL A 61 -6.33 -3.11 -0.66
N VAL A 62 -5.48 -2.10 -0.44
CA VAL A 62 -5.89 -0.70 -0.38
C VAL A 62 -5.79 -0.09 -1.78
N ALA A 63 -6.94 0.18 -2.40
CA ALA A 63 -7.06 0.72 -3.75
C ALA A 63 -6.88 2.25 -3.82
N GLY A 64 -7.00 2.93 -2.67
CA GLY A 64 -6.93 4.38 -2.56
C GLY A 64 -8.31 5.04 -2.66
N ALA A 65 -8.31 6.37 -2.77
CA ALA A 65 -9.53 7.16 -2.79
C ALA A 65 -10.23 7.09 -4.16
N VAL A 66 -11.54 6.82 -4.16
CA VAL A 66 -12.41 7.07 -5.32
C VAL A 66 -12.38 8.57 -5.62
N GLY A 67 -12.29 8.94 -6.89
CA GLY A 67 -12.21 10.36 -7.27
C GLY A 67 -10.80 10.94 -7.33
N TYR A 68 -9.74 10.14 -7.12
CA TYR A 68 -8.36 10.67 -7.05
C TYR A 68 -7.85 11.23 -8.39
N GLN A 69 -8.10 10.52 -9.51
CA GLN A 69 -7.72 10.97 -10.85
C GLN A 69 -8.86 11.73 -11.52
N GLU A 70 -10.07 11.17 -11.51
CA GLU A 70 -11.27 11.76 -12.11
C GLU A 70 -12.46 11.59 -11.16
N PRO A 71 -13.41 12.56 -11.10
CA PRO A 71 -14.57 12.48 -10.21
C PRO A 71 -15.35 11.17 -10.35
N ASN A 72 -15.73 10.57 -9.22
CA ASN A 72 -16.57 9.36 -9.16
C ASN A 72 -15.99 8.12 -9.87
N THR A 73 -14.67 8.05 -10.07
CA THR A 73 -14.02 6.87 -10.68
C THR A 73 -12.99 6.21 -9.75
N HIS A 74 -12.73 4.92 -10.00
CA HIS A 74 -11.61 4.19 -9.42
C HIS A 74 -10.84 3.42 -10.48
N ARG A 75 -9.59 3.07 -10.18
CA ARG A 75 -8.68 2.38 -11.13
C ARG A 75 -8.70 0.86 -11.05
N MET A 76 -9.32 0.29 -10.01
CA MET A 76 -9.39 -1.16 -9.80
C MET A 76 -10.05 -1.82 -11.00
N LYS A 77 -9.33 -2.75 -11.63
CA LYS A 77 -9.86 -3.56 -12.74
C LYS A 77 -10.55 -4.80 -12.21
N GLU A 78 -11.66 -5.17 -12.83
CA GLU A 78 -12.45 -6.33 -12.42
C GLU A 78 -11.64 -7.63 -12.45
N GLU A 79 -10.82 -7.82 -13.50
CA GLU A 79 -9.95 -9.00 -13.64
C GLU A 79 -9.03 -9.22 -12.43
N HIS A 80 -8.53 -8.15 -11.81
CA HIS A 80 -7.67 -8.24 -10.63
C HIS A 80 -8.48 -8.34 -9.35
N ARG A 81 -9.62 -7.65 -9.29
CA ARG A 81 -10.54 -7.72 -8.17
C ARG A 81 -11.05 -9.14 -7.96
N SER A 82 -11.48 -9.81 -9.02
CA SER A 82 -11.96 -11.20 -8.94
C SER A 82 -10.89 -12.16 -8.41
N VAL A 83 -9.61 -11.97 -8.79
CA VAL A 83 -8.49 -12.77 -8.24
C VAL A 83 -8.30 -12.51 -6.74
N ILE A 84 -8.32 -11.24 -6.33
CA ILE A 84 -8.14 -10.84 -4.92
C ILE A 84 -9.26 -11.44 -4.06
N GLU A 85 -10.51 -11.18 -4.43
CA GLU A 85 -11.69 -11.60 -3.68
C GLU A 85 -11.88 -13.12 -3.74
N GLY A 86 -11.62 -13.75 -4.89
CA GLY A 86 -11.63 -15.21 -5.06
C GLY A 86 -10.60 -15.94 -4.18
N SER A 87 -9.52 -15.26 -3.80
CA SER A 87 -8.52 -15.77 -2.84
C SER A 87 -8.87 -15.47 -1.37
N GLY A 88 -10.05 -14.88 -1.10
CA GLY A 88 -10.47 -14.44 0.24
C GLY A 88 -9.89 -13.09 0.68
N GLY A 89 -9.19 -12.37 -0.21
CA GLY A 89 -8.68 -11.04 0.05
C GLY A 89 -9.80 -9.98 0.04
N LYS A 90 -9.56 -8.85 0.73
CA LYS A 90 -10.49 -7.72 0.81
C LYS A 90 -9.95 -6.53 0.02
N VAL A 91 -10.82 -5.83 -0.70
CA VAL A 91 -10.49 -4.55 -1.35
C VAL A 91 -11.06 -3.39 -0.55
N LEU A 92 -10.20 -2.44 -0.18
CA LEU A 92 -10.55 -1.24 0.56
C LEU A 92 -10.38 0.01 -0.30
N PHE A 93 -11.48 0.75 -0.45
CA PHE A 93 -11.47 2.12 -0.97
C PHE A 93 -11.56 3.07 0.21
N ALA A 94 -10.57 3.94 0.38
CA ALA A 94 -10.49 4.84 1.52
C ALA A 94 -9.73 6.12 1.17
N GLY A 95 -10.00 7.18 1.93
CA GLY A 95 -9.23 8.43 1.83
C GLY A 95 -7.77 8.23 2.22
N HIS A 96 -6.87 8.92 1.54
CA HIS A 96 -5.44 8.84 1.85
C HIS A 96 -5.16 9.47 3.22
N ALA A 97 -4.73 8.67 4.19
CA ALA A 97 -4.51 9.13 5.56
C ALA A 97 -3.49 10.29 5.63
N PHE A 98 -2.50 10.32 4.73
CA PHE A 98 -1.44 11.34 4.70
C PHE A 98 -1.57 12.29 3.50
N GLY A 99 -2.75 12.84 3.30
CA GLY A 99 -2.95 13.91 2.32
C GLY A 99 -4.35 14.03 1.73
N MET A 100 -5.41 13.55 2.37
CA MET A 100 -6.78 13.71 1.87
C MET A 100 -7.23 15.17 2.00
N MET A 101 -7.51 15.60 3.23
CA MET A 101 -7.99 16.95 3.51
C MET A 101 -6.86 17.98 3.36
N GLY A 102 -5.63 17.62 3.75
CA GLY A 102 -4.48 18.50 3.57
C GLY A 102 -4.30 18.95 2.14
N ARG A 103 -4.36 17.99 1.19
CA ARG A 103 -4.24 18.32 -0.23
C ARG A 103 -5.36 19.22 -0.73
N ALA A 104 -6.57 19.08 -0.21
CA ALA A 104 -7.67 19.98 -0.58
C ALA A 104 -7.38 21.42 -0.13
N VAL A 105 -6.86 21.60 1.09
CA VAL A 105 -6.40 22.91 1.60
C VAL A 105 -5.25 23.43 0.77
N ASN A 106 -4.24 22.60 0.49
CA ASN A 106 -3.08 22.97 -0.31
C ASN A 106 -3.48 23.43 -1.73
N ARG A 107 -4.34 22.68 -2.42
CA ARG A 107 -4.81 23.04 -3.76
C ARG A 107 -5.58 24.36 -3.79
N LYS A 108 -6.35 24.66 -2.75
CA LYS A 108 -7.20 25.86 -2.70
C LYS A 108 -6.46 27.10 -2.19
N PHE A 109 -5.55 26.92 -1.24
CA PHE A 109 -4.96 28.03 -0.47
C PHE A 109 -3.42 28.05 -0.50
N GLY A 110 -2.76 27.07 -1.12
CA GLY A 110 -1.31 26.96 -1.18
C GLY A 110 -0.65 26.57 0.15
N ALA A 111 -1.44 26.14 1.15
CA ALA A 111 -0.95 25.82 2.49
C ALA A 111 -0.80 24.31 2.69
N ILE A 112 0.40 23.88 3.09
CA ILE A 112 0.66 22.49 3.52
C ILE A 112 -0.01 22.24 4.87
N GLN A 113 -0.58 21.06 5.04
CA GLN A 113 -1.15 20.60 6.31
C GLN A 113 -0.35 19.45 6.92
N ILE A 114 -0.68 19.08 8.17
CA ILE A 114 0.10 18.11 8.97
C ILE A 114 0.19 16.72 8.33
N ASP A 115 -0.87 16.26 7.67
CA ASP A 115 -0.94 14.99 6.96
C ASP A 115 0.04 14.95 5.78
N GLU A 116 0.14 16.04 5.02
CA GLU A 116 1.12 16.17 3.93
C GLU A 116 2.56 16.32 4.46
N LEU A 117 2.76 17.02 5.59
CA LEU A 117 4.08 17.11 6.24
C LEU A 117 4.60 15.73 6.65
N ILE A 118 3.75 14.90 7.28
CA ILE A 118 4.09 13.50 7.61
C ILE A 118 4.47 12.73 6.35
N ALA A 119 3.68 12.86 5.28
CA ALA A 119 4.00 12.22 4.01
C ALA A 119 5.35 12.68 3.42
N HIS A 120 5.71 13.95 3.53
CA HIS A 120 7.01 14.45 3.08
C HIS A 120 8.16 13.90 3.91
N VAL A 121 8.01 13.81 5.23
CA VAL A 121 9.02 13.22 6.13
C VAL A 121 9.26 11.74 5.78
N LEU A 122 8.19 10.95 5.63
CA LEU A 122 8.33 9.52 5.30
C LEU A 122 8.96 9.27 3.93
N ARG A 123 8.80 10.20 2.98
CA ARG A 123 9.42 10.12 1.65
C ARG A 123 10.94 10.31 1.67
N ILE A 124 11.51 10.81 2.76
CA ILE A 124 12.96 10.85 2.95
C ILE A 124 13.54 9.42 2.87
N PHE A 125 12.79 8.41 3.31
CA PHE A 125 13.14 7.01 3.09
C PHE A 125 12.91 6.61 1.63
N CYS A 126 11.65 6.56 1.20
CA CYS A 126 11.23 6.45 -0.19
C CYS A 126 9.71 6.59 -0.30
N GLN A 127 9.18 6.68 -1.53
CA GLN A 127 7.73 6.69 -1.76
C GLN A 127 7.03 5.44 -1.19
N GLY A 128 7.66 4.27 -1.31
CA GLY A 128 7.11 3.00 -0.84
C GLY A 128 6.92 2.96 0.68
N VAL A 129 7.87 3.48 1.46
CA VAL A 129 7.77 3.53 2.94
C VAL A 129 6.62 4.43 3.36
N LYS A 130 6.50 5.63 2.77
CA LYS A 130 5.36 6.51 2.99
C LYS A 130 4.04 5.79 2.72
N VAL A 131 3.93 5.13 1.56
CA VAL A 131 2.70 4.40 1.18
C VAL A 131 2.42 3.26 2.14
N GLY A 132 3.44 2.50 2.56
CA GLY A 132 3.31 1.42 3.53
C GLY A 132 2.72 1.88 4.85
N CYS A 133 3.23 2.98 5.42
CA CYS A 133 2.66 3.56 6.63
C CYS A 133 1.23 4.09 6.42
N GLU A 134 0.97 4.75 5.29
CA GLU A 134 -0.34 5.34 4.99
C GLU A 134 -1.43 4.28 4.90
N ILE A 135 -1.19 3.19 4.15
CA ILE A 135 -2.18 2.12 3.99
C ILE A 135 -2.40 1.33 5.27
N SER A 136 -1.40 1.22 6.15
CA SER A 136 -1.57 0.62 7.47
C SER A 136 -2.55 1.41 8.33
N CYS A 137 -2.51 2.75 8.28
CA CYS A 137 -3.50 3.59 8.96
C CYS A 137 -4.88 3.49 8.31
N MET A 138 -4.94 3.38 6.97
CA MET A 138 -6.22 3.26 6.26
C MET A 138 -6.94 1.94 6.53
N ALA A 139 -6.19 0.85 6.75
CA ALA A 139 -6.71 -0.50 6.96
C ALA A 139 -6.99 -0.87 8.43
N ALA A 140 -6.65 0.01 9.37
CA ALA A 140 -6.76 -0.21 10.82
C ALA A 140 -8.21 -0.19 11.33
#